data_AF-A0ABC8ET62-F1
#
_entry.id   AF-A0ABC8ET62-F1
#
_cell.length_a   1.000
_cell.length_b   1.000
_cell.length_c   1.000
_cell.angle_alpha   90.00
_cell.angle_beta   90.00
_cell.angle_gamma   90.00
#
_symmetry.space_group_name_H-M   'P 1'
#
loop_
_entity.id
_entity.type
_entity.pdbx_description
1 polymer ?
#
loop_
_entity_poly.entity_id
_entity_poly.type
_entity_poly.pdbx_seq_one_letter_code
_entity_poly.pdbx_strand_id
1 'polypeptide(L)'
;MSILVIMSMLNGLTLAALLFITASGLTLSFSLMRVVNLTHGALYMAGGFIGMSVVKVTGSWLLAMLSGGGAMAVVALLEERFLLRRARGDDLRETLISLSVAIIIGDLVLVIWGGIPNRSPFPRC
;
A
#
# COMPACT_ATOMS: atom_id res chain seq x y z
N MET A 1 -22.75 24.25 25.09
CA MET A 1 -21.34 24.64 24.89
C MET A 1 -20.36 23.53 25.31
N SER A 2 -20.46 22.97 26.52
CA SER A 2 -19.47 22.00 27.07
C SER A 2 -19.39 20.66 26.33
N ILE A 3 -20.51 20.11 25.85
CA ILE A 3 -20.53 18.81 25.15
C ILE A 3 -19.73 18.84 23.84
N LEU A 4 -19.74 19.99 23.14
CA LEU A 4 -19.08 20.17 21.85
C LEU A 4 -17.55 20.24 21.99
N VAL A 5 -17.08 20.83 23.10
CA VAL A 5 -15.66 20.88 23.46
C VAL A 5 -15.14 19.47 23.78
N ILE A 6 -15.89 18.71 24.57
CA ILE A 6 -15.54 17.32 24.92
C ILE A 6 -15.47 16.46 23.65
N MET A 7 -16.45 16.58 22.74
CA MET A 7 -16.49 15.81 21.50
C MET A 7 -15.34 16.17 20.54
N SER A 8 -14.97 17.46 20.47
CA SER A 8 -13.84 17.91 19.65
C SER A 8 -12.49 17.41 20.20
N MET A 9 -12.34 17.39 21.53
CA MET A 9 -11.16 16.82 22.19
C MET A 9 -11.05 15.31 21.96
N LEU A 10 -12.16 14.57 22.06
CA LEU A 10 -12.21 13.13 21.75
C LEU A 10 -11.87 12.83 20.28
N ASN A 11 -12.38 13.64 19.36
CA ASN A 11 -12.08 13.50 17.93
C ASN A 11 -10.59 13.81 17.64
N GLY A 12 -10.04 14.86 18.25
CA GLY A 12 -8.62 15.19 18.17
C GLY A 12 -7.73 14.08 18.77
N LEU A 13 -8.13 13.51 19.90
CA LEU A 13 -7.42 12.39 20.53
C LEU A 13 -7.44 11.14 19.66
N THR A 14 -8.57 10.86 19.01
CA THR A 14 -8.70 9.70 18.11
C THR A 14 -7.79 9.87 16.89
N LEU A 15 -7.77 11.05 16.29
CA LEU A 15 -6.86 11.36 15.19
C LEU A 15 -5.38 11.26 15.63
N ALA A 16 -5.05 11.81 16.80
CA ALA A 16 -3.70 11.73 17.36
C ALA A 16 -3.29 10.27 17.63
N ALA A 17 -4.18 9.45 18.17
CA ALA A 17 -3.92 8.03 18.42
C ALA A 17 -3.68 7.26 17.11
N LEU A 18 -4.49 7.51 16.07
CA LEU A 18 -4.30 6.91 14.74
C LEU A 18 -2.95 7.30 14.14
N LEU A 19 -2.59 8.58 14.18
CA LEU A 19 -1.29 9.06 13.68
C LEU A 19 -0.13 8.50 14.50
N PHE A 20 -0.28 8.42 15.84
CA PHE A 20 0.72 7.87 16.73
C PHE A 20 0.98 6.38 16.47
N ILE A 21 -0.08 5.57 16.32
CA ILE A 21 0.04 4.13 16.01
C ILE A 21 0.69 3.95 14.63
N THR A 22 0.31 4.76 13.65
CA THR A 22 0.88 4.68 12.29
C THR A 22 2.38 5.04 12.28
N ALA A 23 2.75 6.14 12.95
CA ALA A 23 4.14 6.60 13.02
C ALA A 23 5.03 5.66 13.84
N SER A 24 4.54 5.18 14.99
CA SER A 24 5.27 4.21 15.82
C SER A 24 5.41 2.85 15.13
N GLY A 25 4.38 2.39 14.40
CA GLY A 25 4.46 1.17 13.59
C GLY A 25 5.55 1.24 12.54
N LEU A 26 5.59 2.34 11.76
CA LEU A 26 6.62 2.56 10.75
C LEU A 26 8.03 2.59 11.36
N THR A 27 8.19 3.29 12.49
CA THR A 27 9.47 3.38 13.21
C THR A 27 9.91 2.02 13.76
N LEU A 28 8.98 1.25 14.33
CA LEU A 28 9.27 -0.07 14.90
C LEU A 28 9.62 -1.09 13.81
N SER A 29 8.90 -1.08 12.69
CA SER A 29 9.21 -1.93 11.53
C SER A 29 10.62 -1.66 11.00
N PHE A 30 11.05 -0.40 10.91
CA PHE A 30 12.40 -0.05 10.46
C PHE A 30 13.48 -0.25 11.52
N SER A 31 13.15 -0.12 12.80
CA SER A 31 14.09 -0.32 13.91
C SER A 31 14.45 -1.80 14.12
N LEU A 32 13.51 -2.71 13.81
CA LEU A 32 13.69 -4.15 14.04
C LEU A 32 14.08 -4.94 12.78
N MET A 33 13.63 -4.54 11.59
CA MET A 33 13.97 -5.24 10.35
C MET A 33 15.25 -4.67 9.75
N ARG A 34 16.30 -5.50 9.63
CA ARG A 34 17.56 -5.21 8.91
C ARG A 34 17.40 -5.11 7.38
N VAL A 35 16.17 -5.03 6.90
CA VAL A 35 15.77 -5.06 5.47
C VAL A 35 14.49 -4.22 5.40
N VAL A 36 14.51 -3.13 4.64
CA VAL A 36 13.42 -2.16 4.60
C VAL A 36 12.87 -2.07 3.18
N ASN A 37 11.83 -2.85 2.91
CA ASN A 37 11.08 -2.77 1.67
C ASN A 37 9.81 -1.92 1.85
N LEU A 38 9.89 -0.64 1.45
CA LEU A 38 8.74 0.29 1.43
C LEU A 38 7.78 0.04 0.27
N THR A 39 8.19 -0.69 -0.76
CA THR A 39 7.41 -0.95 -1.98
C THR A 39 6.19 -1.81 -1.72
N HIS A 40 6.17 -2.62 -0.66
CA HIS A 40 5.08 -3.55 -0.36
C HIS A 40 3.69 -2.86 -0.32
N GLY A 41 3.61 -1.64 0.22
CA GLY A 41 2.36 -0.87 0.28
C GLY A 41 1.88 -0.43 -1.10
N ALA A 42 2.81 -0.04 -1.98
CA ALA A 42 2.51 0.33 -3.36
C ALA A 42 2.07 -0.88 -4.20
N LEU A 43 2.70 -2.05 -3.99
CA LEU A 43 2.29 -3.31 -4.62
C LEU A 43 0.88 -3.74 -4.17
N TYR A 44 0.57 -3.60 -2.88
CA TYR A 44 -0.76 -3.89 -2.36
C TYR A 44 -1.83 -3.00 -3.02
N MET A 45 -1.56 -1.70 -3.12
CA MET A 45 -2.45 -0.75 -3.80
C MET A 45 -2.65 -1.11 -5.27
N ALA A 46 -1.55 -1.32 -6.01
CA ALA A 46 -1.60 -1.68 -7.43
C ALA A 46 -2.36 -2.99 -7.68
N GLY A 47 -2.15 -4.01 -6.86
CA GLY A 47 -2.90 -5.27 -6.92
C GLY A 47 -4.40 -5.07 -6.72
N GLY A 48 -4.80 -4.19 -5.82
CA GLY A 48 -6.20 -3.80 -5.61
C GLY A 48 -6.83 -3.16 -6.85
N PHE A 49 -6.12 -2.24 -7.52
CA PHE A 49 -6.60 -1.60 -8.74
C PHE A 49 -6.69 -2.56 -9.94
N ILE A 50 -5.74 -3.47 -10.07
CA ILE A 50 -5.79 -4.55 -11.06
C ILE A 50 -6.99 -5.46 -10.78
N GLY A 51 -7.18 -5.88 -9.53
CA GLY A 51 -8.33 -6.68 -9.12
C GLY A 51 -9.65 -5.97 -9.42
N MET A 52 -9.79 -4.69 -9.09
CA MET A 52 -10.97 -3.89 -9.42
C MET A 52 -11.25 -3.84 -10.93
N SER A 53 -10.21 -3.73 -11.75
CA SER A 53 -10.37 -3.71 -13.21
C SER A 53 -10.92 -5.05 -13.73
N VAL A 54 -10.44 -6.16 -13.16
CA VAL A 54 -10.93 -7.50 -13.50
C VAL A 54 -12.35 -7.74 -13.00
N VAL A 55 -12.71 -7.30 -11.78
CA VAL A 55 -14.11 -7.38 -11.32
C VAL A 55 -15.04 -6.60 -12.24
N LYS A 56 -14.64 -5.40 -12.71
CA LYS A 56 -15.47 -4.58 -13.60
C LYS A 56 -15.79 -5.28 -14.94
N VAL A 57 -14.88 -6.11 -15.44
CA VAL A 57 -15.06 -6.82 -16.73
C VAL A 57 -15.73 -8.18 -16.54
N THR A 58 -15.29 -8.96 -15.56
CA THR A 58 -15.69 -10.38 -15.41
C THR A 58 -16.83 -10.56 -14.40
N GLY A 59 -17.06 -9.62 -13.49
CA GLY A 59 -18.01 -9.75 -12.39
C GLY A 59 -17.64 -10.77 -11.31
N SER A 60 -16.59 -11.57 -11.51
CA SER A 60 -16.15 -12.61 -10.58
C SER A 60 -15.09 -12.10 -9.60
N TRP A 61 -15.40 -12.17 -8.32
CA TRP A 61 -14.48 -11.83 -7.23
C TRP A 61 -13.27 -12.76 -7.17
N LEU A 62 -13.46 -14.05 -7.44
CA LEU A 62 -12.39 -15.05 -7.36
C LEU A 62 -11.31 -14.81 -8.43
N LEU A 63 -11.74 -14.50 -9.66
CA LEU A 63 -10.81 -14.15 -10.73
C LEU A 63 -10.04 -12.86 -10.41
N ALA A 64 -10.69 -11.87 -9.80
CA ALA A 64 -10.04 -10.63 -9.42
C ALA A 64 -8.98 -10.80 -8.33
N MET A 65 -9.23 -11.67 -7.36
CA MET A 65 -8.26 -11.99 -6.31
C MET A 65 -7.03 -12.70 -6.90
N LEU A 66 -7.26 -13.68 -7.79
CA LEU A 66 -6.18 -14.41 -8.46
C LEU A 66 -5.40 -13.52 -9.44
N SER A 67 -6.07 -12.66 -10.20
CA SER A 67 -5.39 -11.77 -11.15
C SER A 67 -4.60 -10.67 -10.44
N GLY A 68 -5.19 -10.05 -9.41
CA GLY A 68 -4.51 -9.00 -8.64
C GLY A 68 -3.33 -9.56 -7.85
N GLY A 69 -3.54 -10.66 -7.13
CA GLY A 69 -2.48 -11.36 -6.40
C GLY A 69 -1.41 -11.93 -7.32
N GLY A 70 -1.80 -12.57 -8.41
CA GLY A 70 -0.88 -13.15 -9.39
C GLY A 70 -0.02 -12.10 -10.09
N ALA A 71 -0.61 -11.00 -10.55
CA ALA A 71 0.13 -9.91 -11.17
C ALA A 71 1.16 -9.31 -10.19
N MET A 72 0.76 -9.05 -8.93
CA MET A 72 1.68 -8.49 -7.94
C MET A 72 2.73 -9.49 -7.44
N ALA A 73 2.43 -10.79 -7.41
CA ALA A 73 3.43 -11.82 -7.13
C ALA A 73 4.57 -11.78 -8.17
N VAL A 74 4.23 -11.63 -9.45
CA VAL A 74 5.23 -11.48 -10.51
C VAL A 74 6.04 -10.19 -10.32
N VAL A 75 5.38 -9.05 -10.07
CA VAL A 75 6.09 -7.77 -9.88
C VAL A 75 7.00 -7.81 -8.66
N ALA A 76 6.55 -8.38 -7.53
CA ALA A 76 7.35 -8.54 -6.32
C ALA A 76 8.58 -9.43 -6.56
N LEU A 77 8.44 -10.52 -7.34
CA LEU A 77 9.56 -11.37 -7.71
C LEU A 77 10.59 -10.63 -8.59
N LEU A 78 10.12 -9.79 -9.51
CA LEU A 78 11.00 -8.96 -10.33
C LEU A 78 11.75 -7.94 -9.48
N GLU A 79 11.05 -7.24 -8.58
CA GLU A 79 11.66 -6.29 -7.65
C GLU A 79 12.76 -6.95 -6.80
N GLU A 80 12.46 -8.08 -6.17
CA GLU A 80 13.41 -8.84 -5.35
C GLU A 80 14.63 -9.28 -6.15
N ARG A 81 14.42 -9.81 -7.36
CA ARG A 81 15.50 -10.38 -8.17
C ARG A 81 16.42 -9.33 -8.75
N PHE A 82 15.87 -8.21 -9.24
CA PHE A 82 16.64 -7.21 -9.99
C PHE A 82 17.15 -6.07 -9.13
N LEU A 83 16.40 -5.66 -8.10
CA LEU A 83 16.68 -4.48 -7.29
C LEU A 83 17.21 -4.87 -5.91
N LEU A 84 16.40 -5.53 -5.08
CA LEU A 84 16.78 -5.79 -3.68
C LEU A 84 18.02 -6.68 -3.58
N ARG A 85 18.12 -7.72 -4.39
CA ARG A 85 19.30 -8.60 -4.39
C ARG A 85 20.60 -7.87 -4.74
N ARG A 86 20.54 -6.75 -5.49
CA ARG A 86 21.71 -5.91 -5.82
C ARG A 86 22.02 -4.83 -4.78
N ALA A 87 21.04 -4.46 -3.96
CA ALA A 87 21.16 -3.45 -2.92
C ALA A 87 21.49 -4.05 -1.54
N ARG A 88 21.30 -5.37 -1.39
CA ARG A 88 21.54 -6.11 -0.14
C ARG A 88 22.94 -5.86 0.42
N GLY A 89 22.99 -5.53 1.71
CA GLY A 89 24.22 -5.25 2.45
C GLY A 89 24.45 -3.76 2.74
N ASP A 90 23.67 -2.87 2.14
CA ASP A 90 23.63 -1.44 2.47
C ASP A 90 22.18 -1.01 2.71
N ASP A 91 21.82 -0.85 3.98
CA ASP A 91 20.45 -0.53 4.43
C ASP A 91 19.94 0.79 3.83
N LEU A 92 20.83 1.78 3.65
CA LEU A 92 20.46 3.07 3.07
C LEU A 92 20.15 2.93 1.58
N ARG A 93 20.93 2.12 0.87
CA ARG A 93 20.71 1.91 -0.56
C ARG A 93 19.45 1.09 -0.83
N GLU A 94 19.16 0.11 0.03
CA GLU A 94 17.94 -0.71 -0.06
C GLU A 94 16.67 0.12 0.18
N THR A 95 16.67 0.97 1.22
CA THR A 95 15.57 1.90 1.53
C THR A 95 15.31 2.89 0.40
N LEU A 96 16.36 3.53 -0.14
CA LEU A 96 16.21 4.52 -1.21
C LEU A 96 15.66 3.91 -2.50
N ILE A 97 16.08 2.68 -2.84
CA ILE A 97 15.59 1.97 -4.01
C ILE A 97 14.12 1.59 -3.82
N SER A 98 13.74 1.00 -2.68
CA SER A 98 12.34 0.62 -2.44
C SER A 98 11.42 1.84 -2.38
N LEU A 99 11.86 2.95 -1.79
CA LEU A 99 11.12 4.21 -1.80
C LEU A 99 10.90 4.71 -3.23
N SER A 100 11.94 4.68 -4.07
CA SER A 100 11.86 5.13 -5.46
C SER A 100 10.85 4.30 -6.25
N VAL A 101 10.90 2.97 -6.11
CA VAL A 101 9.95 2.05 -6.76
C VAL A 101 8.53 2.28 -6.26
N ALA A 102 8.34 2.48 -4.95
CA ALA A 102 7.04 2.76 -4.37
C ALA A 102 6.41 4.02 -4.98
N ILE A 103 7.19 5.09 -5.15
CA ILE A 103 6.74 6.34 -5.76
C ILE A 103 6.38 6.13 -7.24
N ILE A 104 7.23 5.42 -8.01
CA ILE A 104 6.98 5.14 -9.43
C ILE A 104 5.69 4.33 -9.61
N ILE A 105 5.47 3.29 -8.80
CA ILE A 105 4.24 2.49 -8.84
C ILE A 105 3.04 3.36 -8.48
N GLY A 106 3.15 4.19 -7.44
CA GLY A 106 2.08 5.11 -7.05
C GLY A 106 1.68 6.07 -8.17
N ASP A 107 2.68 6.65 -8.86
CA ASP A 107 2.43 7.55 -9.99
C ASP A 107 1.82 6.82 -11.19
N LEU A 108 2.30 5.61 -11.51
CA LEU A 108 1.68 4.76 -12.53
C LEU A 108 0.22 4.45 -12.23
N VAL A 109 -0.11 4.15 -10.97
CA VAL A 109 -1.49 3.90 -10.55
C VAL A 109 -2.35 5.15 -10.76
N LEU A 110 -1.83 6.33 -10.40
CA LEU A 110 -2.52 7.61 -10.62
C LEU A 110 -2.74 7.90 -12.10
N VAL A 111 -1.76 7.63 -12.96
CA VAL A 111 -1.87 7.83 -14.42
C VAL A 111 -2.92 6.90 -15.04
N ILE A 112 -2.97 5.64 -14.62
CA ILE A 112 -3.84 4.63 -15.23
C ILE A 112 -5.27 4.70 -14.68
N TRP A 113 -5.45 4.85 -13.37
CA TRP A 113 -6.76 4.79 -12.70
C TRP A 113 -7.30 6.14 -12.22
N GLY A 114 -6.46 7.18 -12.19
CA GLY A 114 -6.80 8.48 -11.63
C GLY A 114 -6.79 8.52 -10.11
N GLY A 115 -6.82 9.74 -9.55
CA GLY A 115 -6.90 9.98 -8.09
C GLY A 115 -8.32 9.97 -7.53
N ILE A 116 -9.32 9.51 -8.31
CA ILE A 116 -10.73 9.53 -7.89
C ILE A 116 -11.07 8.28 -7.07
N PRO A 117 -11.67 8.42 -5.87
CA PRO A 117 -12.08 7.30 -5.04
C PRO A 117 -13.13 6.44 -5.76
N ASN A 118 -12.70 5.32 -6.32
CA ASN A 118 -13.60 4.36 -6.94
C ASN A 118 -14.13 3.39 -5.88
N ARG A 119 -15.45 3.34 -5.74
CA ARG A 119 -16.09 2.31 -4.89
C ARG A 119 -16.02 0.98 -5.62
N SER A 120 -15.40 0.00 -4.98
CA SER A 120 -15.45 -1.39 -5.46
C SER A 120 -16.91 -1.89 -5.41
N PRO A 121 -17.44 -2.49 -6.49
CA PRO A 121 -18.72 -3.18 -6.41
C PRO A 121 -18.59 -4.36 -5.43
N PHE A 122 -19.43 -4.37 -4.39
CA PHE A 122 -19.48 -5.43 -3.39
C PHE A 122 -19.78 -6.79 -4.04
N PRO A 123 -19.20 -7.90 -3.53
CA PRO A 123 -19.46 -9.22 -4.07
C PRO A 123 -20.97 -9.51 -3.96
N ARG A 124 -21.61 -9.76 -5.09
CA ARG A 124 -22.90 -10.45 -5.11
C ARG A 124 -22.56 -11.94 -5.07
N CYS A 125 -22.92 -12.58 -3.95
CA CYS A 125 -22.85 -14.02 -3.77
C CYS A 125 -23.58 -14.75 -4.89
#